data_AF-D8LK81-F1
#
_entry.id   AF-D8LK81-F1
#
_cell.length_a   1.000
_cell.length_b   1.000
_cell.length_c   1.000
_cell.angle_alpha   90.00
_cell.angle_beta   90.00
_cell.angle_gamma   90.00
#
_symmetry.space_group_name_H-M   'P 1'
#
loop_
_entity.id
_entity.type
_entity.pdbx_description
1 polymer ?
#
loop_
_entity_poly.entity_id
_entity_poly.type
_entity_poly.pdbx_seq_one_letter_code
_entity_poly.pdbx_strand_id
1 'polypeptide(L)'
;MNLKEHVLEELELHEYYVRDALQCLLHTILFVRAPGSLRPRESHCENFGLSFARCGARDVDVAVDGALEDFWRSLRPAGPDLSKGWIAVSFFMRREKKSFGLFLKEEKVVWEQWVVPVLVNTSPRPTEADDTSVS
;
A
#
# COMPACT_ATOMS: atom_id res chain seq x y z
N MET A 1 1.19 -24.63 5.66
CA MET A 1 1.40 -23.30 6.24
C MET A 1 0.05 -22.64 6.25
N ASN A 2 -0.43 -22.22 7.42
CA ASN A 2 -1.68 -21.48 7.51
C ASN A 2 -1.40 -20.04 7.07
N LEU A 3 -2.31 -19.45 6.32
CA LEU A 3 -2.27 -18.03 5.98
C LEU A 3 -2.32 -17.21 7.28
N LYS A 4 -1.34 -16.33 7.47
CA LYS A 4 -1.40 -15.31 8.52
C LYS A 4 -1.91 -14.01 7.91
N GLU A 5 -3.07 -13.56 8.35
CA GLU A 5 -3.65 -12.31 7.88
C GLU A 5 -3.53 -11.21 8.94
N HIS A 6 -3.15 -10.02 8.48
CA HIS A 6 -3.07 -8.79 9.25
C HIS A 6 -4.00 -7.77 8.58
N VAL A 7 -5.11 -7.43 9.21
CA VAL A 7 -5.99 -6.36 8.74
C VAL A 7 -5.69 -5.13 9.59
N LEU A 8 -5.29 -4.04 8.95
CA LEU A 8 -5.07 -2.77 9.63
C LEU A 8 -6.40 -2.07 9.87
N GLU A 9 -6.38 -1.11 10.80
CA GLU A 9 -7.49 -0.15 10.95
C GLU A 9 -7.70 0.63 9.65
N GLU A 10 -8.96 1.04 9.40
CA GLU A 10 -9.30 1.78 8.19
C GLU A 10 -8.58 3.13 8.17
N LEU A 11 -7.83 3.35 7.10
CA LEU A 11 -7.06 4.57 6.93
C LEU A 11 -7.95 5.62 6.27
N GLU A 12 -8.45 6.55 7.07
CA GLU A 12 -9.27 7.68 6.60
C GLU A 12 -8.38 8.86 6.22
N LEU A 13 -8.39 9.24 4.93
CA LEU A 13 -7.51 10.27 4.40
C LEU A 13 -8.23 11.15 3.38
N HIS A 14 -7.82 12.41 3.31
CA HIS A 14 -8.11 13.26 2.16
C HIS A 14 -7.31 12.78 0.94
N GLU A 15 -7.90 12.84 -0.27
CA GLU A 15 -7.32 12.31 -1.52
C GLU A 15 -5.87 12.76 -1.77
N TYR A 16 -5.58 14.01 -1.42
CA TYR A 16 -4.25 14.63 -1.49
C TYR A 16 -3.15 13.83 -0.77
N TYR A 17 -3.49 13.17 0.35
CA TYR A 17 -2.53 12.45 1.19
C TYR A 17 -2.45 10.95 0.91
N VAL A 18 -3.41 10.40 0.16
CA VAL A 18 -3.54 8.95 -0.03
C VAL A 18 -2.29 8.34 -0.66
N ARG A 19 -1.75 8.96 -1.71
CA ARG A 19 -0.57 8.43 -2.40
C ARG A 19 0.62 8.32 -1.45
N ASP A 20 0.89 9.38 -0.71
CA ASP A 20 2.04 9.47 0.19
C ASP A 20 1.90 8.51 1.38
N ALA A 21 0.72 8.44 1.99
CA ALA A 21 0.46 7.58 3.13
C ALA A 21 0.61 6.10 2.76
N LEU A 22 -0.01 5.69 1.65
CA LEU A 22 0.07 4.31 1.18
C LEU A 22 1.49 3.98 0.69
N GLN A 23 2.19 4.90 0.03
CA GLN A 23 3.58 4.68 -0.34
C GLN A 23 4.47 4.44 0.89
N CYS A 24 4.35 5.27 1.92
CA CYS A 24 5.07 5.10 3.19
C CYS A 24 4.77 3.73 3.82
N LEU A 25 3.49 3.40 3.96
CA LEU A 25 3.04 2.19 4.63
C LEU A 25 3.45 0.92 3.89
N LEU A 26 3.22 0.86 2.57
CA LEU A 26 3.55 -0.31 1.75
C LEU A 26 5.06 -0.55 1.71
N HIS A 27 5.87 0.50 1.53
CA HIS A 27 7.33 0.35 1.60
C HIS A 27 7.80 -0.08 2.99
N THR A 28 7.18 0.40 4.06
CA THR A 28 7.52 -0.03 5.42
C THR A 28 7.21 -1.51 5.64
N ILE A 29 6.03 -1.98 5.23
CA ILE A 29 5.65 -3.40 5.32
C ILE A 29 6.64 -4.25 4.50
N LEU A 30 6.91 -3.85 3.26
CA LEU A 30 7.84 -4.57 2.39
C LEU A 30 9.26 -4.57 2.95
N PHE A 31 9.75 -3.46 3.48
CA PHE A 31 11.09 -3.35 4.05
C PHE A 31 11.28 -4.26 5.27
N VAL A 32 10.33 -4.24 6.21
CA VAL A 32 10.40 -5.04 7.45
C VAL A 32 10.28 -6.54 7.15
N ARG A 33 9.65 -6.92 6.03
CA ARG A 33 9.36 -8.31 5.68
C ARG A 33 10.15 -8.88 4.52
N ALA A 34 10.90 -8.06 3.78
CA ALA A 34 11.61 -8.54 2.61
C ALA A 34 12.63 -9.61 3.00
N PRO A 35 12.67 -10.74 2.28
CA PRO A 35 13.63 -11.79 2.54
C PRO A 35 15.02 -11.39 2.03
N GLY A 36 16.05 -11.75 2.79
CA GLY A 36 17.44 -11.64 2.34
C GLY A 36 18.06 -10.25 2.52
N SER A 37 19.14 -9.98 1.78
CA SER A 37 19.88 -8.73 1.89
C SER A 37 19.20 -7.63 1.07
N LEU A 38 18.89 -6.53 1.73
CA LEU A 38 18.41 -5.30 1.10
C LEU A 38 19.56 -4.33 0.82
N ARG A 39 19.29 -3.32 -0.01
CA ARG A 39 20.09 -2.09 -0.09
C ARG A 39 19.21 -0.93 0.41
N PRO A 40 19.02 -0.79 1.73
CA PRO A 40 18.07 0.15 2.28
C PRO A 40 18.33 1.57 1.76
N ARG A 41 17.26 2.28 1.42
CA ARG A 41 17.31 3.70 1.10
C ARG A 41 16.30 4.43 1.96
N GLU A 42 16.72 5.51 2.59
CA GLU A 42 15.79 6.42 3.25
C GLU A 42 14.97 7.20 2.22
N SER A 43 13.71 7.46 2.53
CA SER A 43 12.83 8.35 1.78
C SER A 43 12.07 9.22 2.75
N HIS A 44 12.00 10.50 2.42
CA HIS A 44 11.27 11.49 3.20
C HIS A 44 9.87 11.70 2.60
N CYS A 45 8.87 11.77 3.46
CA CYS A 45 7.51 12.13 3.10
C CYS A 45 7.17 13.48 3.73
N GLU A 46 7.18 14.52 2.90
CA GLU A 46 6.98 15.91 3.31
C GLU A 46 5.61 16.12 3.94
N ASN A 47 4.56 15.55 3.33
CA ASN A 47 3.17 15.67 3.78
C ASN A 47 2.91 15.16 5.21
N PHE A 48 3.76 14.27 5.71
CA PHE A 48 3.66 13.72 7.07
C PHE A 48 4.88 14.04 7.95
N GLY A 49 5.85 14.79 7.44
CA GLY A 49 7.08 15.14 8.17
C GLY A 49 7.87 13.93 8.68
N LEU A 50 7.81 12.79 7.98
CA LEU A 50 8.41 11.53 8.43
C LEU A 50 9.37 10.94 7.39
N SER A 51 10.29 10.10 7.86
CA SER A 51 11.18 9.32 7.00
C SER A 51 10.87 7.83 7.14
N PHE A 52 10.92 7.10 6.03
CA PHE A 52 10.69 5.67 5.98
C PHE A 52 11.75 4.98 5.12
N ALA A 53 11.95 3.68 5.37
CA ALA A 53 12.91 2.88 4.63
C ALA A 53 12.25 2.23 3.40
N ARG A 54 12.99 2.22 2.28
CA ARG A 54 12.67 1.44 1.09
C ARG A 54 13.68 0.32 0.92
N CYS A 55 13.27 -0.74 0.23
CA CYS A 55 14.14 -1.89 -0.10
C CYS A 55 15.33 -1.51 -1.00
N GLY A 56 15.26 -0.38 -1.71
CA GLY A 56 16.26 0.08 -2.68
C GLY A 56 16.30 -0.78 -3.95
N ALA A 57 15.21 -1.48 -4.24
CA ALA A 57 15.05 -2.32 -5.42
C ALA A 57 13.99 -1.70 -6.33
N ARG A 58 14.37 -1.37 -7.58
CA ARG A 58 13.54 -0.61 -8.52
C ARG A 58 12.25 -1.35 -8.89
N ASP A 59 12.29 -2.67 -8.97
CA ASP A 59 11.13 -3.52 -9.22
C ASP A 59 10.10 -3.42 -8.10
N VAL A 60 10.54 -3.30 -6.84
CA VAL A 60 9.66 -3.03 -5.69
C VAL A 60 9.02 -1.65 -5.81
N ASP A 61 9.80 -0.60 -6.14
CA ASP A 61 9.27 0.75 -6.33
C ASP A 61 8.19 0.78 -7.42
N VAL A 62 8.48 0.19 -8.59
CA VAL A 62 7.53 0.10 -9.72
C VAL A 62 6.27 -0.69 -9.35
N ALA A 63 6.41 -1.80 -8.60
CA ALA A 63 5.27 -2.60 -8.16
C ALA A 63 4.37 -1.83 -7.18
N VAL A 64 4.95 -1.04 -6.27
CA VAL A 64 4.19 -0.18 -5.35
C VAL A 64 3.46 0.91 -6.13
N ASP A 65 4.15 1.63 -7.02
CA ASP A 65 3.52 2.68 -7.84
C ASP A 65 2.35 2.11 -8.69
N GLY A 66 2.55 0.96 -9.34
CA GLY A 66 1.48 0.30 -10.10
C GLY A 66 0.30 -0.14 -9.23
N ALA A 67 0.55 -0.68 -8.02
CA ALA A 67 -0.51 -1.05 -7.10
C ALA A 67 -1.32 0.15 -6.61
N LEU A 68 -0.69 1.33 -6.45
CA LEU A 68 -1.39 2.57 -6.11
C LEU A 68 -2.29 3.05 -7.26
N GLU A 69 -1.83 2.96 -8.52
CA GLU A 69 -2.66 3.26 -9.69
C GLU A 69 -3.88 2.34 -9.79
N ASP A 70 -3.67 1.03 -9.60
CA ASP A 70 -4.75 0.04 -9.59
C ASP A 70 -5.74 0.28 -8.43
N PHE A 71 -5.23 0.63 -7.25
CA PHE A 71 -6.04 1.01 -6.10
C PHE A 71 -6.96 2.19 -6.45
N TRP A 72 -6.43 3.27 -7.03
CA TRP A 72 -7.23 4.43 -7.43
C TRP A 72 -8.36 4.05 -8.39
N ARG A 73 -8.09 3.17 -9.37
CA ARG A 73 -9.11 2.67 -10.32
C ARG A 73 -10.13 1.74 -9.65
N SER A 74 -9.77 1.13 -8.54
CA SER A 74 -10.61 0.17 -7.82
C SER A 74 -11.58 0.82 -6.83
N LEU A 75 -11.36 2.09 -6.46
CA LEU A 75 -12.19 2.81 -5.50
C LEU A 75 -13.68 2.73 -5.86
N ARG A 76 -14.52 2.62 -4.83
CA ARG A 76 -15.97 2.54 -4.94
C ARG A 76 -16.60 3.67 -4.12
N PRO A 77 -17.65 4.33 -4.61
CA PRO A 77 -18.38 5.31 -3.82
C PRO A 77 -18.86 4.72 -2.48
N ALA A 78 -18.69 5.50 -1.40
CA ALA A 78 -19.08 5.15 -0.04
C ALA A 78 -20.05 6.18 0.58
N GLY A 79 -20.18 7.35 -0.05
CA GLY A 79 -21.06 8.45 0.36
C GLY A 79 -20.79 9.71 -0.47
N PRO A 80 -21.41 10.85 -0.12
CA PRO A 80 -21.04 12.14 -0.69
C PRO A 80 -19.55 12.40 -0.44
N ASP A 81 -18.80 12.70 -1.50
CA ASP A 81 -17.36 12.98 -1.46
C ASP A 81 -16.49 11.91 -0.76
N LEU A 82 -17.01 10.68 -0.64
CA LEU A 82 -16.34 9.57 0.00
C LEU A 82 -16.26 8.39 -0.95
N SER A 83 -15.05 7.85 -1.11
CA SER A 83 -14.78 6.61 -1.81
C SER A 83 -14.02 5.66 -0.90
N LYS A 84 -14.27 4.36 -1.01
CA LYS A 84 -13.56 3.34 -0.23
C LYS A 84 -12.94 2.28 -1.12
N GLY A 85 -11.88 1.68 -0.62
CA GLY A 85 -11.19 0.57 -1.25
C GLY A 85 -10.29 -0.14 -0.26
N TRP A 86 -9.50 -1.07 -0.77
CA TRP A 86 -8.46 -1.72 0.02
C TRP A 86 -7.26 -2.02 -0.88
N ILE A 87 -6.08 -2.05 -0.29
CA ILE A 87 -4.85 -2.51 -0.91
C ILE A 87 -4.23 -3.56 -0.02
N ALA A 88 -3.57 -4.56 -0.62
CA ALA A 88 -2.95 -5.64 0.15
C ALA A 88 -1.52 -5.95 -0.30
N VAL A 89 -0.68 -6.32 0.66
CA VAL A 89 0.65 -6.88 0.44
C VAL A 89 0.61 -8.36 0.80
N SER A 90 0.83 -9.24 -0.18
CA SER A 90 0.81 -10.69 0.02
C SER A 90 2.20 -11.29 -0.19
N PHE A 91 2.71 -11.97 0.83
CA PHE A 91 3.95 -12.73 0.77
C PHE A 91 3.63 -14.19 0.43
N PHE A 92 4.23 -14.68 -0.66
CA PHE A 92 4.00 -16.04 -1.14
C PHE A 92 5.31 -16.80 -1.32
N MET A 93 5.19 -18.13 -1.29
CA MET A 93 6.25 -19.05 -1.68
C MET A 93 5.87 -19.70 -3.00
N ARG A 94 6.83 -19.82 -3.92
CA ARG A 94 6.67 -20.61 -5.14
C ARG A 94 6.90 -22.07 -4.79
N ARG A 95 5.91 -22.92 -5.07
CA ARG A 95 6.02 -24.37 -4.93
C ARG A 95 5.91 -25.01 -6.28
N GLU A 96 6.88 -25.85 -6.61
CA GLU A 96 6.78 -26.73 -7.77
C GLU A 96 6.02 -27.99 -7.36
N LYS A 97 4.89 -28.25 -8.01
CA LYS A 97 4.19 -29.52 -7.85
C LYS A 97 4.49 -30.40 -9.05
N LYS A 98 5.17 -31.53 -8.82
CA LYS A 98 5.28 -32.59 -9.82
C LYS A 98 3.91 -33.27 -9.95
N SER A 99 3.17 -33.02 -11.03
CA SER A 99 2.04 -33.87 -11.39
C SER A 99 2.56 -35.11 -12.12
N PHE A 100 1.95 -36.26 -11.84
CA PHE A 100 2.26 -37.53 -12.49
C PHE A 100 2.14 -37.36 -14.03
N GLY A 101 3.25 -37.40 -14.75
CA GLY A 101 3.33 -37.20 -16.20
C GLY A 101 3.51 -35.74 -16.65
N LEU A 102 4.76 -35.33 -16.87
CA LEU A 102 5.24 -34.21 -17.69
C LEU A 102 4.94 -32.73 -17.36
N PHE A 103 4.00 -32.38 -16.47
CA PHE A 103 3.73 -30.95 -16.20
C PHE A 103 4.24 -30.48 -14.83
N LEU A 104 5.18 -29.53 -14.82
CA LEU A 104 5.53 -28.75 -13.63
C LEU A 104 4.54 -27.58 -13.55
N LYS A 105 3.65 -27.60 -12.55
CA LYS A 105 2.81 -26.43 -12.25
C LYS A 105 3.46 -25.67 -11.10
N GLU A 106 3.90 -24.45 -11.38
CA GLU A 106 4.34 -23.51 -10.35
C GLU A 106 3.10 -22.93 -9.66
N GLU A 107 3.01 -23.11 -8.34
CA GLU A 107 1.93 -22.60 -7.51
C GLU A 107 2.48 -21.51 -6.57
N LYS A 108 1.78 -20.38 -6.49
CA LYS A 108 2.04 -19.35 -5.47
C LYS A 108 1.19 -19.63 -4.25
N VAL A 109 1.82 -20.03 -3.15
CA VAL A 109 1.15 -20.24 -1.87
C VAL A 109 1.40 -19.05 -0.97
N VAL A 110 0.37 -18.23 -0.76
CA VAL A 110 0.41 -17.09 0.18
C VAL A 110 0.49 -17.65 1.59
N TRP A 111 1.50 -17.22 2.34
CA TRP A 111 1.69 -17.58 3.74
C TRP A 111 1.42 -16.40 4.67
N GLU A 112 1.42 -15.18 4.14
CA GLU A 112 1.08 -13.98 4.89
C GLU A 112 0.48 -12.88 4.01
N GLN A 113 -0.47 -12.14 4.58
CA GLN A 113 -1.11 -11.00 3.92
C GLN A 113 -1.35 -9.84 4.89
N TRP A 114 -1.06 -8.62 4.42
CA TRP A 114 -1.42 -7.36 5.08
C TRP A 114 -2.49 -6.68 4.24
N VAL A 115 -3.66 -6.41 4.82
CA VAL A 115 -4.78 -5.72 4.18
C VAL A 115 -4.91 -4.33 4.80
N VAL A 116 -4.96 -3.32 3.95
CA VAL A 116 -5.12 -1.91 4.33
C VAL A 116 -6.45 -1.41 3.77
N PRO A 117 -7.52 -1.37 4.56
CA PRO A 117 -8.75 -0.66 4.20
C PRO A 117 -8.48 0.84 4.14
N VAL A 118 -9.06 1.53 3.16
CA VAL A 118 -8.84 2.97 2.95
C VAL A 118 -10.17 3.64 2.64
N LEU A 119 -10.45 4.71 3.38
CA LEU A 119 -11.54 5.64 3.10
C LEU A 119 -10.93 6.96 2.61
N VAL A 120 -11.31 7.36 1.40
CA VAL A 120 -10.80 8.53 0.69
C VAL A 120 -11.87 9.61 0.68
N ASN A 121 -11.54 10.76 1.26
CA ASN A 121 -12.32 11.98 1.20
C ASN A 121 -11.85 12.85 0.01
N THR A 122 -12.77 13.13 -0.91
CA THR A 122 -12.56 13.94 -2.13
C THR A 122 -13.23 15.31 -2.04
N SER A 123 -13.72 15.71 -0.87
CA SER A 123 -14.26 17.05 -0.66
C SER A 123 -13.18 18.10 -0.94
N PRO A 124 -13.53 19.28 -1.45
CA PRO A 124 -12.56 20.33 -1.68
C PRO A 124 -11.79 20.61 -0.40
N ARG A 125 -10.44 20.67 -0.49
CA ARG A 125 -9.62 21.12 0.63
C ARG A 125 -10.17 22.45 1.13
N PRO A 126 -10.40 22.62 2.44
CA PRO A 126 -10.67 23.94 2.98
C PRO A 126 -9.49 24.82 2.58
N THR A 127 -9.73 25.77 1.68
CA THR A 127 -8.78 26.86 1.45
C THR A 127 -8.62 27.54 2.78
N GLU A 128 -7.40 27.65 3.30
CA GLU A 128 -7.10 28.58 4.40
C GLU A 128 -7.45 29.99 3.93
N ALA A 129 -8.70 30.38 4.16
CA ALA A 129 -9.23 31.69 3.89
C ALA A 129 -10.18 31.99 5.06
N ASP A 130 -9.64 32.55 6.13
CA ASP A 130 -9.98 33.92 6.56
C ASP A 130 -9.33 34.21 7.93
N ASP A 131 -8.01 34.39 7.97
CA ASP A 131 -7.27 34.87 9.16
C ASP A 131 -6.73 36.30 8.96
N THR A 132 -7.37 37.07 8.07
CA THR A 132 -7.13 38.51 7.91
C THR A 132 -8.44 39.28 8.04
N SER A 133 -9.10 39.13 9.19
CA SER A 133 -10.10 40.09 9.66
C SER A 133 -10.04 40.23 11.18
N VAL A 134 -8.95 40.82 11.68
CA VAL A 134 -8.96 41.52 12.97
C VAL A 134 -8.58 42.97 12.72
N SER A 135 -9.46 43.82 13.25
CA SER A 135 -9.67 45.25 13.06
C SER A 135 -8.51 46.17 13.44
#